data_AF-A0AAW9IPU9-F1
#
_entry.id   AF-A0AAW9IPU9-F1
#
_cell.length_a   1.000
_cell.length_b   1.000
_cell.length_c   1.000
_cell.angle_alpha   90.00
_cell.angle_beta   90.00
_cell.angle_gamma   90.00
#
_symmetry.space_group_name_H-M   'P 1'
#
loop_
_entity.id
_entity.type
_entity.pdbx_description
1 polymer ?
#
loop_
_entity_poly.entity_id
_entity_poly.type
_entity_poly.pdbx_seq_one_letter_code
_entity_poly.pdbx_strand_id
1 'polypeptide(L)'
;VLDLFVTPLVTLTLSVLAALFILQPVGGFISDTIGMVVAQTIASDNTFVSVISGAVSGALFLPLVMTGMHQALTPIHADLIATAGYTVLLPILATAGMAKVGATIAVLRRTKNERLKKTAKNGLVPGFLGIGEPLIYGVTLPLGKPFLGACLGAGVGGAVMAIFKVGAVAMGVSGLPLALLIADGKMFVFLIGVITSYVAGYLFTEM
;
A
#
# COMPACT_ATOMS: atom_id res chain seq x y z
N VAL A 1 40.88 -9.18 -20.99
CA VAL A 1 39.83 -10.03 -21.63
C VAL A 1 39.21 -10.99 -20.62
N LEU A 2 39.98 -11.83 -19.91
CA LEU A 2 39.41 -12.76 -18.90
C LEU A 2 38.61 -12.08 -17.79
N ASP A 3 39.09 -10.95 -17.28
CA ASP A 3 38.45 -10.20 -16.21
C ASP A 3 37.00 -9.76 -16.55
N LEU A 4 36.74 -9.47 -17.83
CA LEU A 4 35.40 -9.13 -18.35
C LEU A 4 34.40 -10.28 -18.20
N PHE A 5 34.88 -11.52 -18.06
CA PHE A 5 34.06 -12.71 -17.89
C PHE A 5 34.07 -13.21 -16.43
N VAL A 6 35.24 -13.26 -15.81
CA VAL A 6 35.42 -13.82 -14.46
C VAL A 6 34.76 -12.95 -13.39
N THR A 7 34.93 -11.62 -13.47
CA THR A 7 34.40 -10.72 -12.45
C THR A 7 32.86 -10.74 -12.40
N PRO A 8 32.12 -10.61 -13.52
CA PRO A 8 30.66 -10.78 -13.50
C PRO A 8 30.22 -12.19 -13.07
N LEU A 9 30.93 -13.24 -13.48
CA LEU A 9 30.59 -14.62 -13.14
C LEU A 9 30.68 -14.85 -11.62
N VAL A 10 31.81 -14.49 -11.02
CA VAL A 10 32.05 -14.69 -9.58
C VAL A 10 31.11 -13.79 -8.76
N THR A 11 30.94 -12.53 -9.15
CA THR A 11 30.04 -11.60 -8.43
C THR A 11 28.60 -12.10 -8.46
N LEU A 12 28.06 -12.46 -9.64
CA LEU A 12 26.71 -13.01 -9.75
C LEU A 12 26.56 -14.33 -8.98
N THR A 13 27.52 -15.24 -9.11
CA THR A 13 27.45 -16.54 -8.42
C THR A 13 27.40 -16.36 -6.92
N LEU A 14 28.30 -15.55 -6.34
CA LEU A 14 28.33 -15.30 -4.91
C LEU A 14 27.09 -14.53 -4.44
N SER A 15 26.62 -13.53 -5.19
CA SER A 15 25.41 -12.78 -4.86
C SER A 15 24.15 -13.66 -4.90
N VAL A 16 24.02 -14.55 -5.88
CA VAL A 16 22.90 -15.49 -5.98
C VAL A 16 22.96 -16.53 -4.86
N LEU A 17 24.13 -17.09 -4.55
CA LEU A 17 24.28 -18.02 -3.43
C LEU A 17 23.93 -17.34 -2.10
N ALA A 18 24.39 -16.11 -1.86
CA ALA A 18 24.01 -15.34 -0.69
C ALA A 18 22.50 -15.05 -0.66
N ALA A 19 21.90 -14.72 -1.79
CA ALA A 19 20.46 -14.49 -1.88
C ALA A 19 19.65 -15.75 -1.55
N LEU A 20 20.02 -16.91 -2.08
CA LEU A 20 19.29 -18.17 -1.87
C LEU A 20 19.53 -18.81 -0.50
N PHE A 21 20.77 -18.79 0.01
CA PHE A 21 21.11 -19.50 1.24
C PHE A 21 21.08 -18.63 2.49
N ILE A 22 21.10 -17.30 2.36
CA ILE A 22 21.07 -16.38 3.49
C ILE A 22 19.80 -15.52 3.44
N LEU A 23 19.60 -14.75 2.36
CA LEU A 23 18.49 -13.79 2.32
C LEU A 23 17.12 -14.46 2.20
N GLN A 24 17.00 -15.54 1.44
CA GLN A 24 15.72 -16.23 1.26
C GLN A 24 15.24 -16.92 2.55
N PRO A 25 16.04 -17.67 3.33
CA PRO A 25 15.59 -18.21 4.62
C PRO A 25 15.20 -17.13 5.62
N VAL A 26 15.99 -16.05 5.70
CA VAL A 26 15.68 -14.90 6.57
C VAL A 26 14.38 -14.24 6.11
N GLY A 27 14.22 -14.02 4.81
CA GLY A 27 13.01 -13.45 4.21
C GLY A 27 11.78 -14.33 4.43
N GLY A 28 11.93 -15.65 4.32
CA GLY A 28 10.88 -16.63 4.63
C GLY A 28 10.43 -16.53 6.09
N PHE A 29 11.36 -16.56 7.03
CA PHE A 29 11.05 -16.41 8.46
C PHE A 29 10.30 -15.08 8.76
N ILE A 30 10.74 -13.98 8.15
CA ILE A 30 10.08 -12.67 8.28
C ILE A 30 8.67 -12.72 7.67
N SER A 31 8.53 -13.32 6.48
CA SER A 31 7.25 -13.47 5.79
C SER A 31 6.26 -14.29 6.61
N ASP A 32 6.68 -15.45 7.12
CA ASP A 32 5.86 -16.32 7.96
C ASP A 32 5.40 -15.59 9.23
N THR A 33 6.31 -14.84 9.85
CA THR A 33 5.99 -14.04 11.05
C THR A 33 4.94 -12.99 10.74
N ILE A 34 5.08 -12.26 9.64
CA ILE A 34 4.10 -11.25 9.25
C ILE A 34 2.77 -11.91 8.84
N GLY A 35 2.81 -13.06 8.16
CA GLY A 35 1.63 -13.86 7.84
C GLY A 35 0.85 -14.24 9.10
N MET A 36 1.53 -14.74 10.14
CA MET A 36 0.93 -15.01 11.45
C MET A 36 0.32 -13.77 12.08
N VAL A 37 1.04 -12.63 12.06
CA VAL A 37 0.51 -11.36 12.59
C VAL A 37 -0.75 -10.96 11.84
N VAL A 38 -0.76 -11.01 10.50
CA VAL A 38 -1.94 -10.71 9.67
C VAL A 38 -3.10 -11.64 10.02
N ALA A 39 -2.84 -12.93 10.18
CA ALA A 39 -3.84 -13.94 10.54
C ALA A 39 -4.49 -13.64 11.91
N GLN A 40 -3.68 -13.30 12.91
CA GLN A 40 -4.12 -13.02 14.28
C GLN A 40 -4.74 -11.63 14.46
N THR A 41 -4.50 -10.71 13.52
CA THR A 41 -4.93 -9.32 13.61
C THR A 41 -5.97 -8.96 12.56
N ILE A 42 -5.55 -8.63 11.35
CA ILE A 42 -6.41 -8.18 10.25
C ILE A 42 -7.44 -9.25 9.87
N ALA A 43 -7.04 -10.51 9.79
CA ALA A 43 -7.94 -11.61 9.43
C ALA A 43 -8.70 -12.21 10.63
N SER A 44 -8.43 -11.71 11.84
CA SER A 44 -9.03 -12.18 13.09
C SER A 44 -10.56 -12.21 13.03
N ASP A 45 -11.16 -13.17 13.72
CA ASP A 45 -12.62 -13.22 13.92
C ASP A 45 -13.10 -12.20 14.95
N ASN A 46 -12.19 -11.67 15.77
CA ASN A 46 -12.51 -10.54 16.62
C ASN A 46 -12.54 -9.27 15.77
N THR A 47 -13.75 -8.80 15.45
CA THR A 47 -13.98 -7.61 14.64
C THR A 47 -13.24 -6.38 15.17
N PHE A 48 -13.22 -6.16 16.49
CA PHE A 48 -12.55 -5.00 17.08
C PHE A 48 -11.04 -5.01 16.80
N VAL A 49 -10.40 -6.17 16.96
CA VAL A 49 -8.98 -6.35 16.63
C VAL A 49 -8.74 -6.13 15.14
N SER A 50 -9.54 -6.78 14.29
CA SER A 50 -9.43 -6.66 12.83
C SER A 50 -9.55 -5.20 12.36
N VAL A 51 -10.57 -4.46 12.83
CA VAL A 51 -10.79 -3.05 12.48
C VAL A 51 -9.60 -2.18 12.87
N ILE A 52 -9.14 -2.30 14.12
CA ILE A 52 -8.04 -1.46 14.63
C ILE A 52 -6.75 -1.77 13.88
N SER A 53 -6.46 -3.06 13.65
CA SER A 53 -5.28 -3.46 12.91
C SER A 53 -5.34 -2.98 11.47
N GLY A 54 -6.49 -3.08 10.79
CA GLY A 54 -6.69 -2.48 9.48
C GLY A 54 -6.47 -0.97 9.45
N ALA A 55 -6.97 -0.27 10.47
CA ALA A 55 -6.78 1.18 10.59
C ALA A 55 -5.32 1.57 10.80
N VAL A 56 -4.63 0.88 11.71
CA VAL A 56 -3.21 1.12 12.00
C VAL A 56 -2.35 0.80 10.78
N SER A 57 -2.58 -0.34 10.11
CA SER A 57 -1.86 -0.73 8.91
C SER A 57 -2.06 0.27 7.77
N GLY A 58 -3.30 0.71 7.51
CA GLY A 58 -3.57 1.74 6.50
C GLY A 58 -2.88 3.06 6.81
N ALA A 59 -2.95 3.52 8.07
CA ALA A 59 -2.36 4.80 8.48
C ALA A 59 -0.83 4.82 8.47
N LEU A 60 -0.19 3.71 8.83
CA LEU A 60 1.27 3.60 8.87
C LEU A 60 1.88 3.24 7.51
N PHE A 61 1.08 2.88 6.51
CA PHE A 61 1.62 2.49 5.21
C PHE A 61 2.33 3.65 4.50
N LEU A 62 1.82 4.88 4.53
CA LEU A 62 2.48 6.01 3.88
C LEU A 62 3.88 6.31 4.46
N PRO A 63 4.07 6.35 5.80
CA PRO A 63 5.41 6.35 6.39
C PRO A 63 6.29 5.19 5.92
N LEU A 64 5.75 3.98 5.80
CA LEU A 64 6.49 2.82 5.27
C LEU A 64 6.88 2.99 3.78
N VAL A 65 6.04 3.68 2.98
CA VAL A 65 6.37 4.00 1.59
C VAL A 65 7.56 4.96 1.52
N MET A 66 7.64 5.93 2.44
CA MET A 66 8.76 6.88 2.48
C MET A 66 10.11 6.21 2.72
N THR A 67 10.15 5.10 3.46
CA THR A 67 11.39 4.35 3.71
C THR A 67 11.72 3.34 2.60
N GLY A 68 10.83 3.16 1.62
CA GLY A 68 10.96 2.13 0.57
C GLY A 68 10.65 0.71 1.03
N MET A 69 10.50 0.46 2.34
CA MET A 69 10.31 -0.88 2.90
C MET A 69 8.99 -1.54 2.49
N HIS A 70 8.01 -0.79 1.98
CA HIS A 70 6.78 -1.35 1.42
C HIS A 70 7.01 -2.41 0.32
N GLN A 71 8.12 -2.34 -0.42
CA GLN A 71 8.48 -3.34 -1.43
C GLN A 71 8.79 -4.71 -0.82
N ALA A 72 9.23 -4.75 0.44
CA ALA A 72 9.46 -5.99 1.19
C ALA A 72 8.16 -6.74 1.51
N LEU A 73 6.98 -6.13 1.31
CA LEU A 73 5.69 -6.79 1.49
C LEU A 73 5.27 -7.64 0.29
N THR A 74 5.92 -7.48 -0.87
CA THR A 74 5.65 -8.29 -2.08
C THR A 74 5.71 -9.79 -1.83
N PRO A 75 6.80 -10.36 -1.25
CA PRO A 75 6.85 -11.78 -0.94
C PRO A 75 5.78 -12.21 0.07
N ILE A 76 5.38 -11.32 0.98
CA ILE A 76 4.34 -11.59 2.00
C ILE A 76 2.96 -11.69 1.35
N HIS A 77 2.66 -10.84 0.37
CA HIS A 77 1.44 -10.95 -0.41
C HIS A 77 1.41 -12.24 -1.21
N ALA A 78 2.53 -12.63 -1.83
CA ALA A 78 2.65 -13.89 -2.55
C ALA A 78 2.42 -15.10 -1.63
N ASP A 79 2.99 -15.07 -0.42
CA ASP A 79 2.81 -16.11 0.58
C ASP A 79 1.36 -16.21 1.08
N LEU A 80 0.72 -15.07 1.42
CA LEU A 80 -0.70 -15.04 1.80
C LEU A 80 -1.62 -15.56 0.69
N ILE A 81 -1.34 -15.22 -0.58
CA ILE A 81 -2.10 -15.77 -1.71
C ILE A 81 -1.87 -17.28 -1.84
N ALA A 82 -0.63 -17.75 -1.69
CA ALA A 82 -0.30 -19.16 -1.82
C ALA A 82 -0.92 -20.02 -0.70
N THR A 83 -0.98 -19.50 0.52
CA THR A 83 -1.42 -20.24 1.72
C THR A 83 -2.91 -20.07 2.03
N ALA A 84 -3.47 -18.87 1.81
CA ALA A 84 -4.86 -18.53 2.13
C ALA A 84 -5.74 -18.28 0.88
N GLY A 85 -5.17 -18.30 -0.33
CA GLY A 85 -5.88 -18.04 -1.59
C GLY A 85 -6.09 -16.56 -1.92
N TYR A 86 -5.86 -15.66 -0.95
CA TYR A 86 -5.97 -14.21 -1.12
C TYR A 86 -5.15 -13.47 -0.08
N THR A 87 -4.84 -12.20 -0.35
CA THR A 87 -4.20 -11.27 0.59
C THR A 87 -5.18 -10.20 1.03
N VAL A 88 -5.58 -10.21 2.32
CA VAL A 88 -6.36 -9.11 2.95
C VAL A 88 -5.51 -7.89 3.22
N LEU A 89 -4.19 -8.08 3.33
CA LEU A 89 -3.25 -7.00 3.59
C LEU A 89 -3.19 -6.03 2.41
N LEU A 90 -3.16 -6.53 1.17
CA LEU A 90 -2.99 -5.67 -0.01
C LEU A 90 -4.12 -4.62 -0.17
N PRO A 91 -5.42 -4.96 -0.14
CA PRO A 91 -6.49 -3.97 -0.20
C PRO A 91 -6.47 -2.94 0.92
N ILE A 92 -6.08 -3.34 2.15
CA ILE A 92 -5.94 -2.44 3.29
C ILE A 92 -4.82 -1.43 3.06
N LEU A 93 -3.65 -1.88 2.59
CA LEU A 93 -2.52 -0.98 2.35
C LEU A 93 -2.76 -0.09 1.12
N ALA A 94 -3.52 -0.58 0.12
CA ALA A 94 -3.91 0.18 -1.05
C ALA A 94 -4.75 1.44 -0.72
N THR A 95 -5.46 1.46 0.42
CA THR A 95 -6.22 2.64 0.86
C THR A 95 -5.33 3.86 1.08
N ALA A 96 -4.05 3.68 1.37
CA ALA A 96 -3.09 4.78 1.44
C ALA A 96 -2.89 5.50 0.11
N GLY A 97 -2.89 4.74 -1.00
CA GLY A 97 -2.94 5.31 -2.35
C GLY A 97 -4.20 6.14 -2.54
N MET A 98 -5.33 5.62 -2.06
CA MET A 98 -6.61 6.29 -2.19
C MET A 98 -6.68 7.56 -1.36
N ALA A 99 -6.38 7.51 -0.07
CA ALA A 99 -6.40 8.68 0.80
C ALA A 99 -5.52 9.83 0.28
N LYS A 100 -4.39 9.53 -0.37
CA LYS A 100 -3.56 10.55 -1.06
C LYS A 100 -4.27 11.24 -2.20
N VAL A 101 -5.07 10.53 -2.98
CA VAL A 101 -5.91 11.13 -4.03
C VAL A 101 -6.88 12.11 -3.39
N GLY A 102 -7.58 11.70 -2.32
CA GLY A 102 -8.47 12.56 -1.55
C GLY A 102 -7.78 13.82 -1.00
N ALA A 103 -6.65 13.64 -0.32
CA ALA A 103 -5.83 14.72 0.21
C ALA A 103 -5.32 15.66 -0.90
N THR A 104 -4.93 15.11 -2.05
CA THR A 104 -4.50 15.91 -3.21
C THR A 104 -5.65 16.73 -3.79
N ILE A 105 -6.87 16.20 -3.83
CA ILE A 105 -8.06 16.95 -4.26
C ILE A 105 -8.33 18.13 -3.30
N ALA A 106 -8.20 17.91 -1.98
CA ALA A 106 -8.31 18.99 -0.98
C ALA A 106 -7.25 20.09 -1.20
N VAL A 107 -5.99 19.70 -1.42
CA VAL A 107 -4.91 20.64 -1.76
C VAL A 107 -5.21 21.40 -3.05
N LEU A 108 -5.67 20.69 -4.09
CA LEU A 108 -5.98 21.28 -5.40
C LEU A 108 -7.08 22.34 -5.31
N ARG A 109 -8.08 22.13 -4.45
CA ARG A 109 -9.17 23.08 -4.21
C ARG A 109 -8.68 24.35 -3.50
N ARG A 110 -7.73 24.22 -2.57
CA ARG A 110 -7.26 25.34 -1.73
C ARG A 110 -6.11 26.12 -2.32
N THR A 111 -5.24 25.47 -3.10
CA THR A 111 -4.00 26.09 -3.55
C THR A 111 -4.23 27.16 -4.62
N LYS A 112 -3.61 28.32 -4.42
CA LYS A 112 -3.50 29.39 -5.44
C LYS A 112 -2.19 29.31 -6.23
N ASN A 113 -1.28 28.39 -5.86
CA ASN A 113 0.00 28.22 -6.53
C ASN A 113 -0.19 27.40 -7.81
N GLU A 114 -0.01 28.02 -8.97
CA GLU A 114 -0.22 27.38 -10.27
C GLU A 114 0.73 26.20 -10.54
N ARG A 115 1.96 26.23 -10.02
CA ARG A 115 2.88 25.09 -10.11
C ARG A 115 2.35 23.90 -9.31
N LEU A 116 1.93 24.13 -8.06
CA LEU A 116 1.37 23.08 -7.22
C LEU A 116 0.05 22.55 -7.79
N LYS A 117 -0.80 23.43 -8.34
CA LYS A 117 -2.05 23.06 -9.02
C LYS A 117 -1.76 22.14 -10.22
N LYS A 118 -0.77 22.46 -11.05
CA LYS A 118 -0.34 21.63 -12.18
C LYS A 118 0.21 20.28 -11.72
N THR A 119 1.08 20.26 -10.70
CA THR A 119 1.62 19.01 -10.12
C THR A 119 0.50 18.12 -9.59
N ALA A 120 -0.43 18.68 -8.80
CA ALA A 120 -1.56 17.94 -8.26
C ALA A 120 -2.47 17.35 -9.35
N LYS A 121 -2.86 18.15 -10.36
CA LYS A 121 -3.67 17.67 -11.50
C LYS A 121 -2.98 16.52 -12.24
N ASN A 122 -1.70 16.69 -12.58
CA ASN A 122 -0.96 15.69 -13.34
C ASN A 122 -0.71 14.41 -12.52
N GLY A 123 -0.53 14.54 -11.20
CA GLY A 123 -0.33 13.40 -10.31
C GLY A 123 -1.61 12.63 -9.97
N LEU A 124 -2.80 13.24 -10.10
CA LEU A 124 -4.07 12.58 -9.79
C LEU A 124 -4.36 11.41 -10.75
N VAL A 125 -4.09 11.56 -12.05
CA VAL A 125 -4.30 10.50 -13.04
C VAL A 125 -3.55 9.21 -12.69
N PRO A 126 -2.21 9.22 -12.50
CA PRO A 126 -1.49 8.04 -12.02
C PRO A 126 -1.92 7.63 -10.60
N GLY A 127 -2.31 8.58 -9.74
CA GLY A 127 -2.81 8.29 -8.40
C GLY A 127 -4.07 7.41 -8.38
N PHE A 128 -5.05 7.67 -9.26
CA PHE A 128 -6.23 6.81 -9.42
C PHE A 128 -5.88 5.40 -9.91
N LEU A 129 -4.79 5.28 -10.68
CA LEU A 129 -4.26 4.01 -11.16
C LEU A 129 -3.35 3.31 -10.15
N GLY A 130 -3.16 3.87 -8.94
CA GLY A 130 -2.36 3.26 -7.87
C GLY A 130 -0.88 3.64 -7.87
N ILE A 131 -0.46 4.51 -8.80
CA ILE A 131 0.90 5.05 -8.84
C ILE A 131 0.92 6.30 -7.97
N GLY A 132 1.38 6.11 -6.73
CA GLY A 132 1.18 7.08 -5.66
C GLY A 132 2.36 8.01 -5.40
N GLU A 133 3.51 7.79 -6.03
CA GLU A 133 4.75 8.54 -5.86
C GLU A 133 4.61 10.00 -6.30
N PRO A 134 3.97 10.33 -7.44
CA PRO A 134 3.75 11.71 -7.84
C PRO A 134 2.96 12.51 -6.80
N LEU A 135 2.01 11.85 -6.12
CA LEU A 135 1.19 12.48 -5.08
C LEU A 135 1.91 12.63 -3.75
N ILE A 136 2.64 11.59 -3.28
CA ILE A 136 3.45 11.69 -2.06
C ILE A 136 4.44 12.83 -2.19
N TYR A 137 5.35 12.71 -3.16
CA TYR A 137 6.53 13.55 -3.20
C TYR A 137 6.26 14.89 -3.86
N GLY A 138 5.27 14.96 -4.76
CA GLY A 138 4.92 16.18 -5.47
C GLY A 138 3.88 17.06 -4.75
N VAL A 139 3.08 16.50 -3.83
CA VAL A 139 1.94 17.22 -3.23
C VAL A 139 1.89 17.06 -1.71
N THR A 140 1.67 15.85 -1.20
CA THR A 140 1.24 15.70 0.20
C THR A 140 2.38 15.82 1.19
N LEU A 141 3.53 15.17 0.92
CA LEU A 141 4.67 15.14 1.83
C LEU A 141 5.32 16.52 2.04
N PRO A 142 5.58 17.33 0.99
CA PRO A 142 6.16 18.66 1.16
C PRO A 142 5.29 19.61 1.99
N LEU A 143 3.98 19.38 2.01
CA LEU A 143 3.02 20.20 2.73
C LEU A 143 2.78 19.74 4.17
N GLY A 144 3.23 18.53 4.55
CA GLY A 144 3.13 17.94 5.89
C GLY A 144 1.70 17.60 6.32
N LYS A 145 0.82 18.59 6.46
CA LYS A 145 -0.59 18.41 6.87
C LYS A 145 -1.36 17.47 5.93
N PRO A 146 -1.31 17.64 4.59
CA PRO A 146 -2.00 16.73 3.68
C PRO A 146 -1.45 15.30 3.72
N PHE A 147 -0.17 15.13 4.06
CA PHE A 147 0.40 13.80 4.26
C PHE A 147 -0.20 13.12 5.49
N LEU A 148 -0.28 13.81 6.63
CA LEU A 148 -0.95 13.29 7.83
C LEU A 148 -2.44 13.04 7.59
N GLY A 149 -3.12 13.94 6.87
CA GLY A 149 -4.51 13.76 6.47
C GLY A 149 -4.72 12.52 5.60
N ALA A 150 -3.81 12.26 4.66
CA ALA A 150 -3.80 11.02 3.89
C ALA A 150 -3.54 9.79 4.76
N CYS A 151 -2.62 9.83 5.74
CA CYS A 151 -2.42 8.71 6.66
C CYS A 151 -3.70 8.39 7.44
N LEU A 152 -4.35 9.40 8.03
CA LEU A 152 -5.58 9.20 8.79
C LEU A 152 -6.73 8.69 7.89
N GLY A 153 -6.86 9.24 6.68
CA GLY A 153 -7.84 8.76 5.70
C GLY A 153 -7.58 7.33 5.22
N ALA A 154 -6.32 6.92 5.14
CA ALA A 154 -5.93 5.55 4.84
C ALA A 154 -6.32 4.62 5.99
N GLY A 155 -6.17 5.07 7.24
CA GLY A 155 -6.64 4.32 8.40
C GLY A 155 -8.15 4.09 8.38
N VAL A 156 -8.96 5.10 8.07
CA VAL A 156 -10.42 4.91 7.95
C VAL A 156 -10.77 3.94 6.82
N GLY A 157 -10.14 4.08 5.65
CA GLY A 157 -10.32 3.13 4.56
C GLY A 157 -9.89 1.71 4.94
N GLY A 158 -8.74 1.58 5.63
CA GLY A 158 -8.18 0.30 6.08
C GLY A 158 -9.08 -0.40 7.09
N ALA A 159 -9.70 0.35 8.00
CA ALA A 159 -10.74 -0.15 8.91
C ALA A 159 -11.92 -0.74 8.13
N VAL A 160 -12.44 -0.04 7.12
CA VAL A 160 -13.55 -0.54 6.29
C VAL A 160 -13.16 -1.83 5.56
N MET A 161 -11.98 -1.87 4.95
CA MET A 161 -11.50 -3.08 4.27
C MET A 161 -11.36 -4.26 5.24
N ALA A 162 -10.89 -4.03 6.46
CA ALA A 162 -10.73 -5.05 7.49
C ALA A 162 -12.08 -5.57 8.02
N ILE A 163 -13.06 -4.69 8.28
CA ILE A 163 -14.41 -5.08 8.75
C ILE A 163 -15.03 -6.14 7.84
N PHE A 164 -14.91 -5.94 6.52
CA PHE A 164 -15.49 -6.85 5.54
C PHE A 164 -14.52 -7.94 5.05
N LYS A 165 -13.31 -8.00 5.63
CA LYS A 165 -12.22 -8.91 5.25
C LYS A 165 -12.03 -8.91 3.72
N VAL A 166 -11.85 -7.73 3.14
CA VAL A 166 -11.65 -7.57 1.69
C VAL A 166 -10.26 -8.08 1.32
N GLY A 167 -10.19 -9.12 0.49
CA GLY A 167 -8.95 -9.73 0.02
C GLY A 167 -8.78 -9.63 -1.50
N ALA A 168 -7.54 -9.70 -1.97
CA ALA A 168 -7.21 -9.78 -3.39
C ALA A 168 -6.56 -11.14 -3.74
N VAL A 169 -6.96 -11.75 -4.85
CA VAL A 169 -6.46 -13.08 -5.31
C VAL A 169 -5.13 -13.00 -6.06
N ALA A 170 -4.72 -11.80 -6.44
CA ALA A 170 -3.47 -11.55 -7.14
C ALA A 170 -2.91 -10.17 -6.77
N MET A 171 -1.61 -10.00 -6.97
CA MET A 171 -0.96 -8.71 -6.86
C MET A 171 -1.16 -7.92 -8.15
N GLY A 172 -1.42 -6.63 -8.02
CA GLY A 172 -1.58 -5.71 -9.13
C GLY A 172 -1.36 -4.27 -8.69
N VAL A 173 -1.61 -3.32 -9.60
CA VAL A 173 -1.60 -1.90 -9.25
C VAL A 173 -2.63 -1.60 -8.16
N SER A 174 -2.22 -0.90 -7.11
CA SER A 174 -3.01 -0.62 -5.90
C SER A 174 -4.13 0.43 -6.10
N GLY A 175 -4.42 0.77 -7.36
CA GLY A 175 -5.40 1.76 -7.79
C GLY A 175 -6.83 1.22 -7.85
N LEU A 176 -7.70 1.95 -8.53
CA LEU A 176 -9.01 1.45 -8.97
C LEU A 176 -8.94 0.09 -9.70
N PRO A 177 -7.91 -0.21 -10.52
CA PRO A 177 -7.83 -1.52 -11.18
C PRO A 177 -7.71 -2.71 -10.22
N LEU A 178 -7.29 -2.51 -8.96
CA LEU A 178 -7.26 -3.57 -7.95
C LEU A 178 -8.66 -4.17 -7.70
N ALA A 179 -9.73 -3.40 -7.97
CA ALA A 179 -11.11 -3.87 -7.85
C ALA A 179 -11.37 -5.16 -8.65
N LEU A 180 -10.69 -5.35 -9.79
CA LEU A 180 -10.84 -6.54 -10.65
C LEU A 180 -10.21 -7.80 -10.04
N LEU A 181 -9.36 -7.66 -9.03
CA LEU A 181 -8.65 -8.76 -8.38
C LEU A 181 -9.24 -9.09 -7.01
N ILE A 182 -10.35 -8.45 -6.61
CA ILE A 182 -10.97 -8.66 -5.30
C ILE A 182 -11.69 -10.01 -5.24
N ALA A 183 -11.39 -10.78 -4.20
CA ALA A 183 -11.95 -12.09 -3.94
C ALA A 183 -13.43 -12.04 -3.51
N ASP A 184 -14.08 -13.21 -3.52
CA ASP A 184 -15.39 -13.47 -2.91
C ASP A 184 -16.53 -12.54 -3.36
N GLY A 185 -16.43 -11.95 -4.57
CA GLY A 185 -17.43 -10.99 -5.06
C GLY A 185 -17.48 -9.68 -4.27
N LYS A 186 -16.48 -9.38 -3.42
CA LYS A 186 -16.44 -8.18 -2.57
C LYS A 186 -16.00 -6.91 -3.30
N MET A 187 -15.97 -6.91 -4.64
CA MET A 187 -15.57 -5.77 -5.46
C MET A 187 -16.33 -4.49 -5.09
N PHE A 188 -17.64 -4.57 -4.86
CA PHE A 188 -18.44 -3.40 -4.49
C PHE A 188 -18.05 -2.85 -3.11
N VAL A 189 -17.76 -3.73 -2.16
CA VAL A 189 -17.28 -3.35 -0.82
C VAL A 189 -15.91 -2.69 -0.90
N PHE A 190 -15.03 -3.19 -1.75
CA PHE A 190 -13.75 -2.54 -2.05
C PHE A 190 -13.97 -1.11 -2.57
N LEU A 191 -14.88 -0.90 -3.51
CA LEU A 191 -15.18 0.44 -4.03
C LEU A 191 -15.74 1.38 -2.95
N ILE A 192 -16.55 0.87 -2.02
CA ILE A 192 -16.98 1.63 -0.84
C ILE A 192 -15.77 2.02 0.02
N GLY A 193 -14.84 1.10 0.26
CA GLY A 193 -13.60 1.37 1.00
C GLY A 193 -12.71 2.41 0.30
N VAL A 194 -12.62 2.36 -1.03
CA VAL A 194 -11.93 3.37 -1.86
C VAL A 194 -12.56 4.75 -1.69
N ILE A 195 -13.87 4.87 -1.85
CA ILE A 195 -14.60 6.14 -1.70
C ILE A 195 -14.44 6.66 -0.27
N THR A 196 -14.56 5.79 0.73
CA THR A 196 -14.37 6.15 2.13
C THR A 196 -12.99 6.72 2.36
N SER A 197 -11.96 6.11 1.78
CA SER A 197 -10.58 6.57 1.90
C SER A 197 -10.34 7.91 1.17
N TYR A 198 -10.92 8.10 -0.03
CA TYR A 198 -10.91 9.40 -0.73
C TYR A 198 -11.54 10.50 0.12
N VAL A 199 -12.74 10.26 0.64
CA VAL A 199 -13.49 11.24 1.43
C VAL A 199 -12.77 11.53 2.74
N ALA A 200 -12.33 10.51 3.47
CA ALA A 200 -11.62 10.70 4.74
C ALA A 200 -10.29 11.44 4.53
N GLY A 201 -9.50 11.07 3.52
CA GLY A 201 -8.25 11.76 3.19
C GLY A 201 -8.46 13.22 2.80
N TYR A 202 -9.54 13.51 2.07
CA TYR A 202 -9.97 14.89 1.76
C TYR A 202 -10.33 15.66 3.05
N LEU A 203 -11.21 15.10 3.89
CA LEU A 203 -11.71 15.77 5.08
C LEU A 203 -10.60 16.05 6.11
N PHE A 204 -9.77 15.07 6.44
CA PHE A 204 -8.65 15.27 7.37
C PHE A 204 -7.60 16.26 6.85
N THR A 205 -7.50 16.43 5.54
CA THR A 205 -6.63 17.45 4.93
C THR A 205 -7.26 18.85 4.95
N GLU A 206 -8.59 18.93 4.96
CA GLU A 206 -9.33 20.19 5.02
C GLU A 206 -9.45 20.77 6.43
N MET A 207 -9.39 19.94 7.47
CA MET A 207 -9.37 20.39 8.87
C MET A 207 -8.12 21.21 9.19
#